data_AF-A0A535FBU3-F1
#
_entry.id   AF-A0A535FBU3-F1
#
_cell.length_a   1.000
_cell.length_b   1.000
_cell.length_c   1.000
_cell.angle_alpha   90.00
_cell.angle_beta   90.00
_cell.angle_gamma   90.00
#
_symmetry.space_group_name_H-M   'P 1'
#
loop_
_entity.id
_entity.type
_entity.pdbx_description
1 polymer ?
#
loop_
_entity_poly.entity_id
_entity_poly.type
_entity_poly.pdbx_seq_one_letter_code
_entity_poly.pdbx_strand_id
1 'polypeptide(L)'
;MDNESGLPEEVERGSDELLAHDHLRLPEGASFLVRIHAVRSWLTRRQQEANLAIGKAALALQDVMEQQSTKLRRREQLEVQKRIQYVQQQLQDAQQQLQAFEEAEALFEDCIAHTTSSERALVEYYLTLEDLIQESPEQSTTVSGSPSGRRSTLAEVQRRVEHVGIAQEEDE
;
A
#
# COMPACT_ATOMS: atom_id res chain seq x y z
N MET A 1 -30.08 13.27 39.21
CA MET A 1 -29.16 13.99 38.31
C MET A 1 -27.97 13.08 38.08
N ASP A 2 -28.20 12.20 37.13
CA ASP A 2 -27.31 11.57 36.16
C ASP A 2 -25.82 11.87 36.32
N ASN A 3 -25.05 10.84 36.68
CA ASN A 3 -23.62 10.77 36.44
C ASN A 3 -23.38 9.59 35.51
N GLU A 4 -23.73 9.77 34.23
CA GLU A 4 -23.48 8.82 33.16
C GLU A 4 -22.00 8.94 32.76
N SER A 5 -21.16 8.19 33.45
CA SER A 5 -19.76 7.99 33.07
C SER A 5 -19.73 7.07 31.84
N GLY A 6 -19.93 7.65 30.67
CA GLY A 6 -19.61 7.00 29.39
C GLY A 6 -18.11 6.78 29.32
N LEU A 7 -17.65 5.59 29.72
CA LEU A 7 -16.37 5.06 29.24
C LEU A 7 -16.45 5.02 27.71
N PRO A 8 -15.37 5.37 26.98
CA PRO A 8 -15.35 5.16 25.55
C PRO A 8 -15.58 3.66 25.33
N GLU A 9 -16.67 3.32 24.63
CA GLU A 9 -16.84 1.98 24.08
C GLU A 9 -15.54 1.65 23.36
N GLU A 10 -14.83 0.61 23.81
CA GLU A 10 -13.75 0.02 23.04
C GLU A 10 -14.36 -0.33 21.69
N VAL A 11 -14.08 0.50 20.68
CA VAL A 11 -14.50 0.22 19.30
C VAL A 11 -13.91 -1.14 19.00
N GLU A 12 -14.78 -2.15 18.93
CA GLU A 12 -14.43 -3.53 18.66
C GLU A 12 -13.79 -3.58 17.27
N ARG A 13 -12.48 -3.36 17.22
CA ARG A 13 -11.72 -3.41 15.98
C ARG A 13 -11.70 -4.85 15.52
N GLY A 14 -12.18 -5.08 14.31
CA GLY A 14 -12.16 -6.42 13.71
C GLY A 14 -10.74 -6.98 13.67
N SER A 15 -10.61 -8.30 13.78
CA SER A 15 -9.32 -9.00 13.72
C SER A 15 -8.48 -8.59 12.50
N ASP A 16 -9.14 -8.34 11.36
CA ASP A 16 -8.47 -7.95 10.12
C ASP A 16 -7.86 -6.55 10.21
N GLU A 17 -8.51 -5.62 10.93
CA GLU A 17 -7.97 -4.26 11.15
C GLU A 17 -6.73 -4.28 12.04
N LEU A 18 -6.72 -5.15 13.06
CA LEU A 18 -5.56 -5.35 13.92
C LEU A 18 -4.39 -5.96 13.15
N LEU A 19 -4.67 -6.95 12.30
CA LEU A 19 -3.67 -7.62 11.50
C LEU A 19 -3.15 -6.76 10.35
N ALA A 20 -3.96 -5.86 9.80
CA ALA A 20 -3.56 -4.92 8.76
C ALA A 20 -2.72 -3.74 9.28
N HIS A 21 -2.31 -3.73 10.55
CA HIS A 21 -1.55 -2.62 11.10
C HIS A 21 -0.10 -2.61 10.60
N ASP A 22 0.40 -1.44 10.15
CA ASP A 22 1.72 -1.28 9.52
C ASP A 22 2.89 -1.74 10.41
N HIS A 23 2.75 -1.51 11.70
CA HIS A 23 3.75 -1.90 12.71
C HIS A 23 3.46 -3.23 13.40
N LEU A 24 2.51 -4.02 12.90
CA LEU A 24 2.25 -5.35 13.46
C LEU A 24 3.53 -6.18 13.38
N ARG A 25 3.90 -6.76 14.52
CA ARG A 25 4.90 -7.82 14.63
C ARG A 25 4.22 -9.02 15.27
N LEU A 26 4.45 -10.19 14.70
CA LEU A 26 3.91 -11.44 15.23
C LEU A 26 4.94 -12.13 16.11
N PRO A 27 4.52 -12.80 17.20
CA PRO A 27 5.43 -13.62 18.00
C PRO A 27 5.93 -14.82 17.20
N GLU A 28 7.05 -15.41 17.61
CA GLU A 28 7.65 -16.58 16.95
C GLU A 28 6.69 -17.76 16.81
N GLY A 29 5.96 -18.05 17.89
CA GLY A 29 4.96 -19.11 17.92
C GLY A 29 3.67 -18.80 17.16
N ALA A 30 3.56 -17.64 16.49
CA ALA A 30 2.41 -17.34 15.65
C ALA A 30 2.32 -18.38 14.53
N SER A 31 1.13 -18.99 14.42
CA SER A 31 0.89 -19.99 13.40
C SER A 31 1.07 -19.39 12.01
N PHE A 32 1.52 -20.21 11.08
CA PHE A 32 1.70 -19.81 9.69
C PHE A 32 0.43 -19.18 9.09
N LEU A 33 -0.76 -19.68 9.43
CA LEU A 33 -2.03 -19.11 8.98
C LEU A 33 -2.22 -17.67 9.45
N VAL A 34 -1.82 -17.33 10.67
CA VAL A 34 -1.88 -15.96 11.20
C VAL A 34 -0.90 -15.05 10.44
N ARG A 35 0.29 -15.56 10.08
CA ARG A 35 1.27 -14.83 9.26
C ARG A 35 0.74 -14.55 7.86
N ILE A 36 0.14 -15.54 7.20
CA ILE A 36 -0.57 -15.32 5.93
C ILE A 36 -1.62 -14.24 6.08
N HIS A 37 -2.49 -14.39 7.09
CA HIS A 37 -3.62 -13.50 7.25
C HIS A 37 -3.17 -12.06 7.53
N ALA A 38 -2.09 -11.88 8.29
CA ALA A 38 -1.46 -10.59 8.50
C ALA A 38 -0.92 -9.94 7.22
N VAL A 39 -0.39 -10.71 6.27
CA VAL A 39 0.02 -10.19 4.97
C VAL A 39 -1.20 -9.86 4.11
N ARG A 40 -2.20 -10.75 4.03
CA ARG A 40 -3.45 -10.52 3.28
C ARG A 40 -4.19 -9.28 3.75
N SER A 41 -4.52 -9.20 5.04
CA SER A 41 -5.27 -8.07 5.60
C SER A 41 -4.53 -6.75 5.37
N TRP A 42 -3.21 -6.75 5.45
CA TRP A 42 -2.40 -5.57 5.15
C TRP A 42 -2.43 -5.19 3.67
N LEU A 43 -2.28 -6.16 2.75
CA LEU A 43 -2.38 -5.91 1.30
C LEU A 43 -3.77 -5.38 0.93
N THR A 44 -4.83 -6.03 1.41
CA THR A 44 -6.22 -5.58 1.18
C THR A 44 -6.42 -4.15 1.67
N ARG A 45 -5.92 -3.82 2.86
CA ARG A 45 -5.98 -2.44 3.37
C ARG A 45 -5.21 -1.46 2.49
N ARG A 46 -3.99 -1.80 2.05
CA ARG A 46 -3.19 -0.95 1.17
C ARG A 46 -3.85 -0.71 -0.19
N GLN A 47 -4.47 -1.73 -0.77
CA GLN A 47 -5.26 -1.57 -1.99
C GLN A 47 -6.48 -0.66 -1.77
N GLN A 48 -7.18 -0.76 -0.64
CA GLN A 48 -8.28 0.14 -0.29
C GLN A 48 -7.80 1.58 -0.12
N GLU A 49 -6.68 1.79 0.57
CA GLU A 49 -6.05 3.11 0.75
C GLU A 49 -5.63 3.71 -0.60
N ALA A 50 -5.03 2.92 -1.49
CA ALA A 50 -4.66 3.35 -2.84
C ALA A 50 -5.90 3.70 -3.70
N ASN A 51 -6.96 2.88 -3.65
CA ASN A 51 -8.23 3.18 -4.31
C ASN A 51 -8.85 4.50 -3.82
N LEU A 52 -8.83 4.75 -2.51
CA LEU A 52 -9.27 6.03 -1.96
C LEU A 52 -8.41 7.20 -2.45
N ALA A 53 -7.09 7.00 -2.57
CA ALA A 53 -6.18 8.02 -3.10
C ALA A 53 -6.48 8.34 -4.58
N ILE A 54 -6.75 7.32 -5.40
CA ILE A 54 -7.21 7.48 -6.79
C ILE A 54 -8.50 8.31 -6.83
N GLY A 55 -9.49 7.95 -6.01
CA GLY A 55 -10.77 8.68 -5.94
C GLY A 55 -10.58 10.15 -5.55
N LYS A 56 -9.74 10.43 -4.54
CA LYS A 56 -9.41 11.81 -4.11
C LYS A 56 -8.69 12.59 -5.20
N ALA A 57 -7.73 11.98 -5.89
CA ALA A 57 -7.00 12.62 -6.98
C ALA A 57 -7.91 12.89 -8.19
N ALA A 58 -8.83 11.98 -8.51
CA ALA A 58 -9.80 12.16 -9.58
C ALA A 58 -10.77 13.33 -9.30
N LEU A 59 -11.29 13.42 -8.05
CA LEU A 59 -12.12 14.56 -7.64
C LEU A 59 -11.35 15.88 -7.69
N ALA A 60 -10.11 15.90 -7.19
CA ALA A 60 -9.27 17.09 -7.27
C ALA A 60 -8.97 17.51 -8.71
N LEU A 61 -8.84 16.55 -9.64
CA LEU A 61 -8.64 16.84 -11.05
C LEU A 61 -9.88 17.49 -11.66
N GLN A 62 -11.07 16.94 -11.34
CA GLN A 62 -12.34 17.51 -11.75
C GLN A 62 -12.49 18.96 -11.29
N ASP A 63 -12.25 19.24 -10.01
CA ASP A 63 -12.34 20.60 -9.44
C ASP A 63 -11.43 21.60 -10.18
N VAL A 64 -10.21 21.19 -10.51
CA VAL A 64 -9.24 22.06 -11.22
C VAL A 64 -9.66 22.28 -12.68
N MET A 65 -10.20 21.25 -13.34
CA MET A 65 -10.73 21.36 -14.70
C MET A 65 -11.97 22.26 -14.78
N GLU A 66 -12.85 22.21 -13.77
CA GLU A 66 -14.00 23.11 -13.67
C GLU A 66 -13.55 24.57 -13.52
N GLN A 67 -12.51 24.84 -12.73
CA GLN A 67 -11.93 26.19 -12.60
C GLN A 67 -11.33 26.71 -13.91
N GLN A 68 -10.73 25.83 -14.72
CA GLN A 68 -10.18 26.18 -16.04
C GLN A 68 -11.25 26.67 -17.03
N SER A 69 -12.50 26.23 -16.88
CA SER A 69 -13.61 26.63 -17.76
C SER A 69 -14.01 28.10 -17.63
N THR A 70 -13.51 28.79 -16.59
CA THR A 70 -13.75 30.22 -16.37
C THR A 70 -12.75 31.10 -17.14
N LYS A 71 -13.13 32.34 -17.46
CA LYS A 71 -12.24 33.28 -18.16
C LYS A 71 -11.13 33.77 -17.22
N LEU A 72 -10.00 33.06 -17.21
CA LEU A 72 -8.82 33.38 -16.40
C LEU A 72 -7.81 34.28 -17.12
N ARG A 73 -7.05 35.08 -16.36
CA ARG A 73 -5.90 35.85 -16.86
C ARG A 73 -4.73 34.93 -17.17
N ARG A 74 -3.82 35.35 -18.06
CA ARG A 74 -2.68 34.52 -18.53
C ARG A 74 -1.79 33.94 -17.41
N ARG A 75 -1.59 34.66 -16.30
CA ARG A 75 -0.82 34.14 -15.14
C ARG A 75 -1.57 33.04 -14.39
N GLU A 76 -2.86 33.24 -14.15
CA GLU A 76 -3.75 32.26 -13.51
C GLU A 76 -3.87 30.98 -14.36
N GLN A 77 -3.90 31.12 -15.69
CA GLN A 77 -3.88 29.96 -16.61
C GLN A 77 -2.63 29.10 -16.45
N LEU A 78 -1.44 29.71 -16.25
CA LEU A 78 -0.20 28.97 -16.04
C LEU A 78 -0.19 28.26 -14.68
N GLU A 79 -0.75 28.88 -13.64
CA GLU A 79 -0.88 28.27 -12.32
C GLU A 79 -1.86 27.09 -12.34
N VAL A 80 -3.01 27.24 -13.02
CA VAL A 80 -3.97 26.16 -13.22
C VAL A 80 -3.34 25.01 -14.01
N GLN A 81 -2.58 25.29 -15.09
CA GLN A 81 -1.87 24.22 -15.83
C GLN A 81 -0.88 23.45 -14.97
N LYS A 82 -0.08 24.14 -14.15
CA LYS A 82 0.83 23.48 -13.19
C LYS A 82 0.06 22.61 -12.21
N ARG A 83 -1.09 23.09 -11.72
CA ARG A 83 -1.92 22.34 -10.79
C ARG A 83 -2.55 21.12 -11.45
N ILE A 84 -3.02 21.21 -12.70
CA ILE A 84 -3.50 20.07 -13.49
C ILE A 84 -2.40 19.02 -13.62
N GLN A 85 -1.20 19.41 -14.04
CA GLN A 85 -0.06 18.48 -14.19
C GLN A 85 0.27 17.78 -12.86
N TYR A 86 0.29 18.54 -11.76
CA TYR A 86 0.57 17.99 -10.43
C TYR A 86 -0.50 16.98 -9.98
N VAL A 87 -1.79 17.28 -10.19
CA VAL A 87 -2.87 16.36 -9.81
C VAL A 87 -2.92 15.14 -10.73
N GLN A 88 -2.63 15.31 -12.03
CA GLN A 88 -2.49 14.18 -12.97
C GLN A 88 -1.36 13.25 -12.56
N GLN A 89 -0.22 13.79 -12.12
CA GLN A 89 0.88 12.98 -11.59
C GLN A 89 0.45 12.19 -10.35
N GLN A 90 -0.23 12.84 -9.38
CA GLN A 90 -0.73 12.13 -8.20
C GLN A 90 -1.71 11.01 -8.54
N LEU A 91 -2.60 11.23 -9.51
CA LEU A 91 -3.52 10.20 -9.99
C LEU A 91 -2.76 9.02 -10.58
N GLN A 92 -1.76 9.30 -11.43
CA GLN A 92 -0.92 8.27 -12.02
C GLN A 92 -0.13 7.49 -10.97
N ASP A 93 0.43 8.18 -9.97
CA ASP A 93 1.20 7.56 -8.89
C ASP A 93 0.30 6.63 -8.06
N ALA A 94 -0.90 7.08 -7.69
CA ALA A 94 -1.86 6.27 -6.95
C ALA A 94 -2.33 5.03 -7.74
N GLN A 95 -2.51 5.17 -9.06
CA GLN A 95 -2.83 4.04 -9.95
C GLN A 95 -1.68 3.03 -10.02
N GLN A 96 -0.43 3.50 -10.12
CA GLN A 96 0.74 2.62 -10.12
C GLN A 96 0.91 1.88 -8.79
N GLN A 97 0.64 2.56 -7.67
CA GLN A 97 0.65 1.93 -6.34
C GLN A 97 -0.40 0.82 -6.23
N LEU A 98 -1.64 1.10 -6.65
CA LEU A 98 -2.70 0.09 -6.64
C LEU A 98 -2.31 -1.14 -7.47
N GLN A 99 -1.85 -0.92 -8.70
CA GLN A 99 -1.43 -2.01 -9.59
C GLN A 99 -0.30 -2.85 -8.97
N ALA A 100 0.67 -2.21 -8.29
CA ALA A 100 1.75 -2.91 -7.63
C ALA A 100 1.27 -3.74 -6.43
N PHE A 101 0.29 -3.26 -5.66
CA PHE A 101 -0.32 -4.03 -4.58
C PHE A 101 -1.17 -5.20 -5.10
N GLU A 102 -1.87 -5.04 -6.22
CA GLU A 102 -2.62 -6.12 -6.87
C GLU A 102 -1.68 -7.19 -7.44
N GLU A 103 -0.59 -6.79 -8.09
CA GLU A 103 0.47 -7.70 -8.55
C GLU A 103 1.08 -8.47 -7.38
N ALA A 104 1.39 -7.77 -6.28
CA ALA A 104 1.95 -8.40 -5.10
C ALA A 104 0.98 -9.39 -4.45
N GLU A 105 -0.32 -9.10 -4.41
CA GLU A 105 -1.34 -10.04 -3.91
C GLU A 105 -1.48 -11.27 -4.82
N ALA A 106 -1.52 -11.08 -6.14
CA ALA A 106 -1.59 -12.21 -7.07
C ALA A 106 -0.40 -13.16 -6.90
N LEU A 107 0.82 -12.62 -6.82
CA LEU A 107 2.04 -13.40 -6.56
C LEU A 107 1.99 -14.11 -5.21
N PHE A 108 1.47 -13.45 -4.18
CA PHE A 108 1.33 -14.04 -2.85
C PHE A 108 0.39 -15.25 -2.85
N GLU A 109 -0.78 -15.11 -3.48
CA GLU A 109 -1.75 -16.18 -3.60
C GLU A 109 -1.20 -17.34 -4.44
N ASP A 110 -0.47 -17.04 -5.52
CA ASP A 110 0.20 -18.06 -6.33
C ASP A 110 1.24 -18.84 -5.52
N CYS A 111 2.07 -18.17 -4.71
CA CYS A 111 3.01 -18.84 -3.81
C CYS A 111 2.28 -19.76 -2.84
N ILE A 112 1.22 -19.29 -2.18
CA ILE A 112 0.45 -20.11 -1.23
C ILE A 112 -0.18 -21.34 -1.91
N ALA A 113 -0.68 -21.19 -3.13
CA ALA A 113 -1.35 -22.27 -3.85
C ALA A 113 -0.37 -23.36 -4.33
N HIS A 114 0.87 -23.01 -4.66
CA HIS A 114 1.83 -23.93 -5.28
C HIS A 114 2.87 -24.51 -4.30
N THR A 115 3.06 -23.92 -3.12
CA THR A 115 3.99 -24.47 -2.12
C THR A 115 3.32 -25.56 -1.28
N THR A 116 3.83 -26.79 -1.38
CA THR A 116 3.33 -27.95 -0.62
C THR A 116 3.66 -27.90 0.88
N SER A 117 4.65 -27.11 1.27
CA SER A 117 5.00 -26.84 2.66
C SER A 117 4.64 -25.41 3.02
N SER A 118 3.63 -25.27 3.89
CA SER A 118 3.10 -23.98 4.31
C SER A 118 4.19 -23.01 4.78
N GLU A 119 5.19 -23.49 5.56
CA GLU A 119 6.30 -22.67 6.07
C GLU A 119 7.22 -22.08 5.01
N ARG A 120 7.28 -22.66 3.79
CA ARG A 120 8.12 -22.16 2.70
C ARG A 120 7.47 -21.08 1.85
N ALA A 121 6.14 -20.96 1.87
CA ALA A 121 5.42 -20.08 0.96
C ALA A 121 5.80 -18.59 1.15
N LEU A 122 6.01 -18.15 2.40
CA LEU A 122 6.43 -16.76 2.67
C LEU A 122 7.87 -16.48 2.24
N VAL A 123 8.75 -17.47 2.33
CA VAL A 123 10.14 -17.36 1.89
C VAL A 123 10.20 -17.31 0.36
N GLU A 124 9.47 -18.20 -0.32
CA GLU A 124 9.36 -18.21 -1.78
C GLU A 124 8.75 -16.91 -2.30
N TYR A 125 7.72 -16.39 -1.62
CA TYR A 125 7.13 -15.10 -1.94
C TYR A 125 8.13 -13.95 -1.76
N TYR A 126 8.87 -13.92 -0.65
CA TYR A 126 9.91 -12.91 -0.41
C TYR A 126 10.96 -12.89 -1.52
N LEU A 127 11.48 -14.06 -1.90
CA LEU A 127 12.49 -14.18 -2.96
C LEU A 127 11.94 -13.75 -4.32
N THR A 128 10.69 -14.11 -4.62
CA THR A 128 10.02 -13.70 -5.86
C THR A 128 9.83 -12.18 -5.92
N LEU A 129 9.48 -11.54 -4.80
CA LEU A 129 9.43 -10.08 -4.70
C LEU A 129 10.81 -9.45 -4.90
N GLU A 130 11.85 -10.03 -4.31
CA GLU A 130 13.22 -9.55 -4.46
C GLU A 130 13.68 -9.58 -5.93
N ASP A 131 13.46 -10.70 -6.62
CA ASP A 131 13.76 -10.84 -8.05
C ASP A 131 12.99 -9.80 -8.87
N LEU A 132 11.69 -9.63 -8.62
CA LEU A 132 10.85 -8.66 -9.33
C LEU A 132 11.30 -7.19 -9.11
N ILE A 133 11.74 -6.86 -7.90
CA ILE A 133 12.28 -5.54 -7.55
C ILE A 133 13.61 -5.28 -8.26
N GLN A 134 14.45 -6.32 -8.41
CA GLN A 134 15.74 -6.23 -9.10
C GLN A 134 15.60 -6.20 -10.62
N GLU A 135 14.68 -6.97 -11.19
CA GLU A 135 14.40 -7.03 -12.62
C GLU A 135 13.74 -5.77 -13.16
N SER A 136 13.09 -4.99 -12.31
CA SER A 136 12.46 -3.73 -12.69
C SER A 136 13.53 -2.70 -13.08
N PRO A 137 13.74 -2.43 -14.39
CA PRO A 137 14.77 -1.51 -14.80
C PRO A 137 14.42 -0.09 -14.32
N GLU A 138 15.42 0.72 -13.99
CA GLU A 138 15.30 2.14 -13.63
C GLU A 138 14.74 3.04 -14.76
N GLN A 139 14.09 2.47 -15.78
CA GLN A 139 13.67 3.13 -17.03
C GLN A 139 12.54 4.15 -16.87
N SER A 140 12.17 4.50 -15.65
CA SER A 140 11.33 5.67 -15.41
C SER A 140 11.80 6.34 -14.13
N THR A 141 13.04 6.85 -14.14
CA THR A 141 13.32 8.07 -13.38
C THR A 141 12.26 9.09 -13.81
N THR A 142 11.23 9.26 -12.99
CA THR A 142 10.38 10.44 -13.10
C THR A 142 11.30 11.66 -13.00
N VAL A 143 10.87 12.79 -13.55
CA VAL A 143 11.61 14.07 -13.58
C VAL A 143 12.09 14.51 -12.17
N SER A 144 11.64 13.84 -11.11
CA SER A 144 11.92 14.12 -9.70
C SER A 144 12.96 13.19 -9.03
N GLY A 145 13.58 12.23 -9.74
CA GLY A 145 14.65 11.39 -9.17
C GLY A 145 14.19 10.42 -8.07
N SER A 146 12.89 10.17 -7.95
CA SER A 146 12.33 9.15 -7.06
C SER A 146 12.32 7.78 -7.77
N PRO A 147 12.54 6.66 -7.04
CA PRO A 147 12.36 5.33 -7.61
C PRO A 147 10.95 5.21 -8.20
N SER A 148 10.81 4.44 -9.30
CA SER A 148 9.51 4.14 -9.90
C SER A 148 8.50 3.75 -8.80
N GLY A 149 7.32 4.37 -8.81
CA GLY A 149 6.29 4.18 -7.77
C GLY A 149 5.98 2.71 -7.50
N ARG A 150 6.03 1.89 -8.56
CA ARG A 150 5.92 0.42 -8.47
C ARG A 150 7.03 -0.22 -7.64
N ARG A 151 8.31 0.09 -7.90
CA ARG A 151 9.46 -0.49 -7.16
C ARG A 151 9.42 -0.13 -5.68
N SER A 152 9.07 1.11 -5.35
CA SER A 152 8.91 1.54 -3.95
C SER A 152 7.78 0.79 -3.25
N THR A 153 6.68 0.55 -3.94
CA THR A 153 5.52 -0.18 -3.42
C THR A 153 5.86 -1.65 -3.18
N LEU A 154 6.48 -2.32 -4.14
CA LEU A 154 6.92 -3.71 -3.98
C LEU A 154 7.92 -3.88 -2.83
N ALA A 155 8.86 -2.95 -2.68
CA ALA A 155 9.79 -2.94 -1.55
C ALA A 155 9.07 -2.74 -0.19
N GLU A 156 7.94 -2.04 -0.17
CA GLU A 156 7.09 -1.95 1.02
C GLU A 156 6.45 -3.29 1.37
N VAL A 157 5.95 -4.00 0.37
CA VAL A 157 5.42 -5.36 0.57
C VAL A 157 6.50 -6.30 1.08
N GLN A 158 7.70 -6.24 0.52
CA GLN A 158 8.84 -7.05 0.98
C GLN A 158 9.15 -6.81 2.47
N ARG A 159 9.24 -5.54 2.90
CA ARG A 159 9.41 -5.18 4.32
C ARG A 159 8.26 -5.67 5.19
N ARG A 160 7.04 -5.70 4.66
CA ARG A 160 5.90 -6.26 5.39
C ARG A 160 6.09 -7.75 5.64
N VAL A 161 6.50 -8.50 4.62
CA VAL A 161 6.77 -9.94 4.74
C VAL A 161 7.89 -10.19 5.74
N GLU A 162 8.95 -9.39 5.75
CA GLU A 162 10.03 -9.48 6.76
C GLU A 162 9.49 -9.31 8.19
N HIS A 163 8.73 -8.25 8.44
CA HIS A 163 8.19 -7.96 9.78
C HIS A 163 7.25 -9.02 10.32
N VAL A 164 6.55 -9.72 9.42
CA VAL A 164 5.61 -10.79 9.76
C VAL A 164 6.27 -12.17 9.68
N GLY A 165 7.44 -12.29 9.06
CA GLY A 165 8.17 -13.54 8.81
C GLY A 165 9.34 -13.82 9.76
N ILE A 166 9.99 -12.80 10.32
CA ILE A 166 11.13 -12.96 11.24
C ILE A 166 10.64 -13.54 12.58
N ALA A 167 11.21 -14.67 13.00
CA ALA A 167 11.23 -15.11 14.39
C ALA A 167 12.32 -14.30 15.13
N GLN A 168 12.10 -13.86 16.37
CA GLN A 168 13.17 -13.16 17.09
C GLN A 168 14.36 -14.12 17.29
N GLU A 169 15.56 -13.55 17.31
CA GLU A 169 16.53 -14.00 18.28
C GLU A 169 16.16 -13.21 19.55
N GLU A 170 15.77 -13.89 20.61
CA GLU A 170 15.61 -13.27 21.92
C GLU A 170 16.97 -12.66 22.30
N ASP A 171 17.06 -11.32 22.32
CA ASP A 171 18.12 -10.63 23.03
C ASP A 171 17.93 -10.92 24.53
N GLU A 172 18.65 -11.93 25.04
CA GLU A 172 18.89 -12.16 26.47
C GLU A 172 19.74 -11.04 27.10
#